data_AF-A0A7Y7P1H4-F1
#
_entry.id   AF-A0A7Y7P1H4-F1
#
_cell.length_a   1.000
_cell.length_b   1.000
_cell.length_c   1.000
_cell.angle_alpha   90.00
_cell.angle_beta   90.00
_cell.angle_gamma   90.00
#
_symmetry.space_group_name_H-M   'P 1'
#
loop_
_entity.id
_entity.type
_entity.pdbx_description
1 polymer ?
#
loop_
_entity_poly.entity_id
_entity_poly.type
_entity_poly.pdbx_seq_one_letter_code
_entity_poly.pdbx_strand_id
1 'polypeptide(L)'
;MLSQVWKSCHGSVCSLNFQNERGVSIDTLSGFKVNESLVTTDFAFYIPKAKKVEISFVGEDANSVTASMKIPYKEFINDLRIGVFDNHTGYSIFNLDFPDFKEIPSLKLSERRKFSIGQQVALLAFSMGYSNLSLRSGIISSFFTNHEGGRCFQYDGISCLGNSGGPIIDPETKQVVGIVSRRNTPVSRSYKQLVDIITANIDELSKIQGVVKYGDVDPIQVLVANQSQIKQLANNIYRYSAFGTTQVVMLDQILSYFNQNTVIESCNDMVKKEYDLNLS
;
A
#
# COMPACT_ATOMS: atom_id res chain seq x y z
N MET A 1 8.04 23.97 -7.31
CA MET A 1 7.28 23.40 -6.17
C MET A 1 7.41 21.88 -6.11
N LEU A 2 6.97 21.12 -7.13
CA LEU A 2 7.05 19.64 -7.13
C LEU A 2 8.48 19.07 -7.04
N SER A 3 9.48 19.73 -7.61
CA SER A 3 10.89 19.34 -7.44
C SER A 3 11.35 19.40 -5.98
N GLN A 4 10.80 20.33 -5.19
CA GLN A 4 11.09 20.45 -3.76
C GLN A 4 10.39 19.34 -2.95
N VAL A 5 9.18 18.93 -3.38
CA VAL A 5 8.51 17.75 -2.83
C VAL A 5 9.37 16.51 -3.05
N TRP A 6 9.87 16.29 -4.27
CA TRP A 6 10.78 15.17 -4.56
C TRP A 6 11.98 15.16 -3.61
N LYS A 7 12.76 16.25 -3.60
CA LYS A 7 13.97 16.36 -2.78
C LYS A 7 13.73 16.14 -1.29
N SER A 8 12.59 16.60 -0.78
CA SER A 8 12.31 16.54 0.66
C SER A 8 11.66 15.22 1.10
N CYS A 9 10.97 14.52 0.19
CA CYS A 9 10.06 13.44 0.58
C CYS A 9 10.40 12.07 -0.02
N HIS A 10 11.15 11.99 -1.13
CA HIS A 10 11.36 10.72 -1.85
C HIS A 10 12.00 9.64 -0.97
N GLY A 11 13.03 9.99 -0.20
CA GLY A 11 13.81 9.06 0.62
C GLY A 11 13.00 8.42 1.76
N SER A 12 11.84 8.98 2.10
CA SER A 12 10.95 8.45 3.14
C SER A 12 9.89 7.49 2.60
N VAL A 13 9.78 7.33 1.28
CA VAL A 13 8.75 6.48 0.63
C VAL A 13 9.39 5.15 0.23
N CYS A 14 8.71 4.05 0.55
CA CYS A 14 9.17 2.70 0.24
C CYS A 14 8.16 1.92 -0.61
N SER A 15 8.70 0.90 -1.27
CA SER A 15 7.95 -0.17 -1.90
C SER A 15 7.80 -1.32 -0.91
N LEU A 16 6.62 -1.92 -0.88
CA LEU A 16 6.38 -3.21 -0.24
C LEU A 16 6.10 -4.23 -1.34
N ASN A 17 7.06 -5.11 -1.59
CA ASN A 17 6.96 -6.15 -2.62
C ASN A 17 6.66 -7.51 -1.96
N PHE A 18 5.45 -8.03 -2.15
CA PHE A 18 5.01 -9.28 -1.55
C PHE A 18 5.31 -10.44 -2.48
N GLN A 19 6.05 -11.42 -2.00
CA GLN A 19 6.60 -12.52 -2.79
C GLN A 19 6.10 -13.88 -2.29
N ASN A 20 5.95 -14.84 -3.20
CA ASN A 20 5.72 -16.24 -2.85
C ASN A 20 7.04 -16.95 -2.45
N GLU A 21 6.99 -18.26 -2.19
CA GLU A 21 8.17 -19.05 -1.80
C GLU A 21 9.28 -19.05 -2.86
N ARG A 22 8.90 -18.88 -4.14
CA ARG A 22 9.81 -18.85 -5.29
C ARG A 22 10.38 -17.45 -5.57
N GLY A 23 10.07 -16.45 -4.74
CA GLY A 23 10.50 -15.06 -4.94
C GLY A 23 9.73 -14.31 -6.02
N VAL A 24 8.65 -14.87 -6.56
CA VAL A 24 7.82 -14.19 -7.57
C VAL A 24 6.91 -13.18 -6.89
N SER A 25 6.90 -11.95 -7.39
CA SER A 25 6.01 -10.88 -6.91
C SER A 25 4.54 -11.23 -7.16
N ILE A 26 3.77 -11.22 -6.08
CA ILE A 26 2.33 -11.49 -6.06
C ILE A 26 1.57 -10.18 -6.16
N ASP A 27 1.95 -9.22 -5.31
CA ASP A 27 1.37 -7.89 -5.21
C ASP A 27 2.44 -6.90 -4.75
N THR A 28 2.18 -5.62 -4.99
CA THR A 28 3.05 -4.53 -4.56
C THR A 28 2.20 -3.42 -3.96
N LEU A 29 2.69 -2.80 -2.90
CA LEU A 29 2.12 -1.61 -2.28
C LEU A 29 3.20 -0.55 -2.13
N SER A 30 2.79 0.67 -1.80
CA SER A 30 3.67 1.74 -1.35
C SER A 30 3.46 1.99 0.13
N GLY A 31 4.45 2.55 0.79
CA GLY A 31 4.34 3.00 2.18
C GLY A 31 5.31 4.13 2.43
N PHE A 32 5.30 4.69 3.63
CA PHE A 32 6.22 5.75 4.00
C PHE A 32 6.57 5.70 5.48
N LYS A 33 7.77 6.17 5.80
CA LYS A 33 8.29 6.22 7.17
C LYS A 33 7.76 7.46 7.89
N VAL A 34 7.27 7.28 9.11
CA VAL A 34 6.92 8.32 10.09
C VAL A 34 7.54 7.90 11.42
N ASN A 35 8.46 8.69 11.97
CA ASN A 35 9.31 8.27 13.09
C ASN A 35 9.89 6.87 12.84
N GLU A 36 9.80 5.96 13.80
CA GLU A 36 10.24 4.56 13.68
C GLU A 36 9.11 3.64 13.17
N SER A 37 8.13 4.18 12.45
CA SER A 37 6.99 3.41 11.96
C SER A 37 6.86 3.49 10.44
N LEU A 38 6.42 2.38 9.85
CA LEU A 38 5.97 2.30 8.48
C LEU A 38 4.45 2.48 8.45
N VAL A 39 3.99 3.46 7.66
CA VAL A 39 2.57 3.68 7.40
C VAL A 39 2.25 3.24 5.97
N THR A 40 1.20 2.42 5.81
CA THR A 40 0.71 1.95 4.50
C THR A 40 -0.80 1.67 4.57
N THR A 41 -1.37 1.03 3.54
CA THR A 41 -2.76 0.59 3.52
C THR A 41 -2.95 -0.67 4.39
N ASP A 42 -4.09 -0.79 5.05
CA ASP A 42 -4.56 -2.02 5.73
C ASP A 42 -4.54 -3.26 4.84
N PHE A 43 -4.58 -3.10 3.51
CA PHE A 43 -4.50 -4.23 2.60
C PHE A 43 -3.19 -5.03 2.73
N ALA A 44 -2.14 -4.45 3.31
CA ALA A 44 -0.92 -5.18 3.65
C ALA A 44 -1.20 -6.46 4.47
N PHE A 45 -2.30 -6.51 5.23
CA PHE A 45 -2.74 -7.69 6.01
C PHE A 45 -3.31 -8.84 5.18
N TYR A 46 -3.64 -8.60 3.90
CA TYR A 46 -4.50 -9.49 3.12
C TYR A 46 -3.90 -9.87 1.77
N ILE A 47 -2.60 -10.16 1.72
CA ILE A 47 -1.95 -10.58 0.48
C ILE A 47 -1.98 -12.12 0.38
N PRO A 48 -2.92 -12.72 -0.38
CA PRO A 48 -3.04 -14.16 -0.43
C PRO A 48 -1.77 -14.78 -1.03
N LYS A 49 -1.31 -15.89 -0.45
CA LYS A 49 -0.13 -16.66 -0.87
C LYS A 49 1.21 -15.94 -0.68
N ALA A 50 1.23 -14.74 -0.08
CA ALA A 50 2.49 -14.08 0.29
C ALA A 50 3.21 -14.86 1.39
N LYS A 51 4.53 -14.92 1.24
CA LYS A 51 5.43 -15.68 2.11
C LYS A 51 6.56 -14.81 2.62
N LYS A 52 6.95 -13.81 1.84
CA LYS A 52 7.93 -12.79 2.19
C LYS A 52 7.41 -11.43 1.75
N VAL A 53 7.81 -10.39 2.46
CA VAL A 53 7.69 -9.00 2.03
C VAL A 53 9.09 -8.40 1.97
N GLU A 54 9.38 -7.70 0.89
CA GLU A 54 10.58 -6.87 0.75
C GLU A 54 10.17 -5.41 0.88
N ILE A 55 10.75 -4.71 1.85
CA ILE A 55 10.57 -3.27 2.05
C ILE A 55 11.82 -2.60 1.48
N SER A 56 11.66 -1.72 0.50
CA SER A 56 12.81 -1.06 -0.15
C SER A 56 12.61 0.45 -0.33
N PHE A 57 13.64 1.22 0.00
CA PHE A 57 13.74 2.66 -0.24
C PHE A 57 14.67 2.93 -1.42
N VAL A 58 14.48 4.06 -2.11
CA VAL A 58 15.27 4.46 -3.27
C VAL A 58 15.92 5.84 -3.06
N GLY A 59 16.99 6.10 -3.79
CA GLY A 59 17.69 7.37 -3.81
C GLY A 59 17.01 8.43 -4.68
N GLU A 60 17.68 9.57 -4.84
CA GLU A 60 17.16 10.74 -5.58
C GLU A 60 16.91 10.44 -7.06
N ASP A 61 17.58 9.43 -7.63
CA ASP A 61 17.39 8.94 -9.00
C ASP A 61 16.11 8.12 -9.19
N ALA A 62 15.32 7.97 -8.12
CA ALA A 62 14.09 7.19 -8.07
C ALA A 62 14.24 5.68 -8.23
N ASN A 63 15.46 5.14 -8.36
CA ASN A 63 15.65 3.76 -8.82
C ASN A 63 16.73 3.01 -8.04
N SER A 64 17.83 3.66 -7.68
CA SER A 64 18.89 3.03 -6.91
C SER A 64 18.42 2.75 -5.48
N VAL A 65 18.42 1.49 -5.08
CA VAL A 65 18.01 1.07 -3.73
C VAL A 65 19.01 1.60 -2.71
N THR A 66 18.53 2.34 -1.72
CA THR A 66 19.35 2.92 -0.63
C THR A 66 19.28 2.10 0.65
N ALA A 67 18.14 1.46 0.91
CA ALA A 67 17.96 0.50 1.99
C ALA A 67 16.90 -0.54 1.58
N SER A 68 17.08 -1.79 1.99
CA SER A 68 16.08 -2.84 1.78
C SER A 68 16.16 -3.90 2.87
N MET A 69 15.01 -4.46 3.23
CA MET A 69 14.90 -5.59 4.15
C MET A 69 13.87 -6.60 3.66
N LYS A 70 14.19 -7.89 3.78
CA LYS A 70 13.27 -8.99 3.47
C LYS A 70 12.82 -9.66 4.75
N ILE A 71 11.51 -9.69 4.96
CA ILE A 71 10.88 -10.19 6.19
C ILE A 71 9.91 -11.32 5.82
N PRO A 72 9.87 -12.44 6.56
CA PRO A 72 8.79 -13.41 6.44
C PRO A 72 7.44 -12.73 6.59
N TYR A 73 6.49 -13.02 5.69
CA TYR A 73 5.18 -12.36 5.70
C TYR A 73 4.44 -12.58 7.03
N LYS A 74 4.58 -13.77 7.63
CA LYS A 74 3.97 -14.08 8.93
C LYS A 74 4.50 -13.18 10.06
N GLU A 75 5.80 -12.92 10.08
CA GLU A 75 6.46 -12.04 11.05
C GLU A 75 6.04 -10.59 10.83
N PHE A 76 6.03 -10.14 9.57
CA PHE A 76 5.58 -8.80 9.20
C PHE A 76 4.17 -8.47 9.71
N ILE A 77 3.25 -9.45 9.65
CA ILE A 77 1.86 -9.25 10.08
C ILE A 77 1.67 -9.36 11.60
N ASN A 78 2.36 -10.29 12.25
CA ASN A 78 2.11 -10.60 13.66
C ASN A 78 2.98 -9.78 14.61
N ASP A 79 4.24 -9.58 14.24
CA ASP A 79 5.26 -9.11 15.17
C ASP A 79 5.58 -7.63 14.96
N LEU A 80 5.42 -7.14 13.72
CA LEU A 80 5.69 -5.74 13.40
C LEU A 80 4.44 -4.86 13.46
N ARG A 81 3.23 -5.42 13.54
CA ARG A 81 2.01 -4.62 13.60
C ARG A 81 1.88 -3.93 14.96
N ILE A 82 1.85 -2.60 14.96
CA ILE A 82 1.76 -1.79 16.18
C ILE A 82 0.55 -0.86 16.23
N GLY A 83 -0.11 -0.60 15.10
CA GLY A 83 -1.29 0.27 15.04
C GLY A 83 -2.46 -0.34 14.27
N VAL A 84 -3.68 -0.03 14.74
CA VAL A 84 -4.99 -0.47 14.24
C VAL A 84 -5.15 -2.00 14.22
N PHE A 85 -6.01 -2.54 15.09
CA PHE A 85 -6.39 -3.97 15.10
C PHE A 85 -7.65 -4.24 14.27
N ASP A 86 -8.53 -3.25 14.13
CA ASP A 86 -9.75 -3.33 13.35
C ASP A 86 -9.47 -2.95 11.90
N ASN A 87 -9.58 -3.93 11.00
CA ASN A 87 -9.07 -3.86 9.62
C ASN A 87 -9.95 -3.04 8.65
N HIS A 88 -10.44 -1.90 9.14
CA HIS A 88 -11.53 -1.11 8.58
C HIS A 88 -11.21 0.40 8.65
N THR A 89 -9.94 0.77 8.73
CA THR A 89 -9.53 2.19 8.81
C THR A 89 -8.92 2.68 7.50
N GLY A 90 -8.63 1.77 6.56
CA GLY A 90 -7.97 2.07 5.30
C GLY A 90 -6.45 2.27 5.40
N TYR A 91 -5.86 2.08 6.59
CA TYR A 91 -4.41 2.17 6.82
C TYR A 91 -3.90 1.12 7.83
N SER A 92 -2.59 0.93 7.84
CA SER A 92 -1.87 0.09 8.80
C SER A 92 -0.57 0.76 9.22
N ILE A 93 -0.13 0.44 10.44
CA ILE A 93 1.13 0.95 11.00
C ILE A 93 1.95 -0.24 11.51
N PHE A 94 3.20 -0.30 11.03
CA PHE A 94 4.17 -1.32 11.41
C PHE A 94 5.39 -0.69 12.08
N ASN A 95 6.02 -1.41 13.00
CA ASN A 95 7.31 -1.06 13.56
C ASN A 95 8.39 -1.17 12.47
N LEU A 96 9.20 -0.13 12.37
CA LEU A 96 10.31 0.00 11.45
C LEU A 96 11.61 0.40 12.17
N ASP A 97 11.70 0.17 13.50
CA ASP A 97 12.94 0.30 14.28
C ASP A 97 13.92 -0.83 13.93
N PHE A 98 14.48 -0.74 12.73
CA PHE A 98 15.54 -1.60 12.24
C PHE A 98 16.80 -0.79 12.00
N PRO A 99 17.99 -1.34 12.31
CA PRO A 99 19.26 -0.67 12.04
C PRO A 99 19.40 -0.16 10.60
N ASP A 100 18.97 -0.97 9.62
CA ASP A 100 19.04 -0.66 8.19
C ASP A 100 18.17 0.54 7.78
N PHE A 101 17.19 0.91 8.60
CA PHE A 101 16.25 2.00 8.32
C PHE A 101 16.45 3.23 9.23
N LYS A 102 17.49 3.27 10.07
CA LYS A 102 17.75 4.41 10.96
C LYS A 102 18.00 5.71 10.19
N GLU A 103 18.83 5.66 9.16
CA GLU A 103 19.20 6.81 8.32
C GLU A 103 18.10 7.24 7.33
N ILE A 104 17.02 6.45 7.21
CA ILE A 104 15.90 6.80 6.35
C ILE A 104 15.13 7.99 6.95
N PRO A 105 14.93 9.09 6.22
CA PRO A 105 14.20 10.24 6.74
C PRO A 105 12.72 9.91 6.98
N SER A 106 12.09 10.60 7.92
CA SER A 106 10.65 10.47 8.19
C SER A 106 9.83 11.61 7.56
N LEU A 107 8.65 11.30 7.04
CA LEU A 107 7.69 12.32 6.64
C LEU A 107 6.95 12.91 7.84
N LYS A 108 6.57 14.19 7.70
CA LYS A 108 5.69 14.86 8.66
C LYS A 108 4.25 14.72 8.23
N LEU A 109 3.39 14.33 9.18
CA LEU A 109 1.94 14.29 8.99
C LEU A 109 1.35 15.69 9.16
N SER A 110 0.40 16.07 8.31
CA SER A 110 -0.26 17.37 8.42
C SER A 110 -1.36 17.32 9.47
N GLU A 111 -1.25 18.17 10.49
CA GLU A 111 -2.29 18.37 11.51
C GLU A 111 -3.53 19.09 10.96
N ARG A 112 -3.41 19.70 9.77
CA ARG A 112 -4.49 20.40 9.10
C ARG A 112 -5.61 19.40 8.75
N ARG A 113 -6.82 19.69 9.22
CA ARG A 113 -8.02 18.84 8.98
C ARG A 113 -8.92 19.30 7.84
N LYS A 114 -8.71 20.53 7.35
CA LYS A 114 -9.57 21.16 6.34
C LYS A 114 -8.77 21.48 5.10
N PHE A 115 -9.01 20.74 4.03
CA PHE A 115 -8.45 21.00 2.71
C PHE A 115 -9.56 21.48 1.77
N SER A 116 -9.20 22.17 0.70
CA SER A 116 -10.17 22.71 -0.26
C SER A 116 -10.26 21.83 -1.49
N ILE A 117 -11.46 21.70 -2.05
CA ILE A 117 -11.62 21.16 -3.41
C ILE A 117 -10.87 22.08 -4.38
N GLY A 118 -10.15 21.51 -5.35
CA GLY A 118 -9.27 22.20 -6.27
C GLY A 118 -7.84 22.42 -5.75
N GLN A 119 -7.56 22.13 -4.48
CA GLN A 119 -6.19 22.22 -3.94
C GLN A 119 -5.26 21.21 -4.63
N GLN A 120 -4.10 21.70 -5.11
CA GLN A 120 -3.09 20.85 -5.71
C GLN A 120 -2.42 19.97 -4.65
N VAL A 121 -2.26 18.69 -4.95
CA VAL A 121 -1.56 17.71 -4.13
C VAL A 121 -0.65 16.83 -4.99
N ALA A 122 0.31 16.16 -4.35
CA ALA A 122 1.26 15.29 -5.02
C ALA A 122 1.26 13.87 -4.43
N LEU A 123 1.27 12.85 -5.28
CA LEU A 123 1.45 11.46 -4.91
C LEU A 123 2.89 11.02 -5.16
N LEU A 124 3.54 10.45 -4.16
CA LEU A 124 4.79 9.70 -4.30
C LEU A 124 4.50 8.21 -4.10
N ALA A 125 4.74 7.39 -5.12
CA ALA A 125 4.48 5.96 -5.00
C ALA A 125 5.11 5.11 -6.12
N PHE A 126 5.26 3.82 -5.82
CA PHE A 126 5.68 2.76 -6.74
C PHE A 126 4.47 2.28 -7.54
N SER A 127 4.72 1.70 -8.71
CA SER A 127 3.67 1.53 -9.71
C SER A 127 3.88 0.30 -10.57
N MET A 128 2.82 -0.45 -10.80
CA MET A 128 2.75 -1.61 -11.70
C MET A 128 3.86 -2.65 -11.47
N GLY A 129 4.37 -2.76 -10.24
CA GLY A 129 5.48 -3.66 -9.90
C GLY A 129 6.87 -3.18 -10.33
N TYR A 130 6.98 -1.97 -10.90
CA TYR A 130 8.28 -1.36 -11.16
C TYR A 130 8.99 -0.96 -9.87
N SER A 131 10.32 -1.06 -9.88
CA SER A 131 11.19 -0.70 -8.76
C SER A 131 11.42 0.80 -8.62
N ASN A 132 10.95 1.61 -9.57
CA ASN A 132 11.16 3.05 -9.52
C ASN A 132 10.02 3.79 -8.82
N LEU A 133 10.38 4.72 -7.96
CA LEU A 133 9.45 5.65 -7.34
C LEU A 133 8.97 6.66 -8.38
N SER A 134 7.70 7.06 -8.32
CA SER A 134 7.15 8.08 -9.21
C SER A 134 6.49 9.19 -8.44
N LEU A 135 6.62 10.42 -8.96
CA LEU A 135 5.91 11.61 -8.48
C LEU A 135 4.80 11.95 -9.46
N ARG A 136 3.59 12.16 -8.96
CA ARG A 136 2.44 12.60 -9.74
C ARG A 136 1.75 13.76 -9.05
N SER A 137 1.24 14.70 -9.82
CA SER A 137 0.40 15.77 -9.31
C SER A 137 -1.05 15.55 -9.70
N GLY A 138 -1.95 16.09 -8.89
CA GLY A 138 -3.37 16.15 -9.15
C GLY A 138 -4.03 17.14 -8.20
N ILE A 139 -5.35 17.08 -8.09
CA ILE A 139 -6.12 17.94 -7.19
C ILE A 139 -7.00 17.12 -6.25
N ILE A 140 -7.44 17.75 -5.17
CA ILE A 140 -8.55 17.26 -4.35
C ILE A 140 -9.85 17.57 -5.09
N SER A 141 -10.58 16.57 -5.53
CA SER A 141 -11.77 16.75 -6.37
C SER A 141 -13.09 16.71 -5.59
N SER A 142 -13.14 15.97 -4.49
CA SER A 142 -14.33 15.84 -3.66
C SER A 142 -13.98 15.33 -2.27
N PHE A 143 -14.89 15.51 -1.30
CA PHE A 143 -14.83 14.92 0.03
C PHE A 143 -16.02 14.01 0.24
N PHE A 144 -15.81 12.90 0.96
CA PHE A 144 -16.86 11.97 1.32
C PHE A 144 -16.46 11.16 2.56
N THR A 145 -17.41 10.43 3.12
CA THR A 145 -17.17 9.47 4.19
C THR A 145 -17.24 8.07 3.62
N ASN A 146 -16.26 7.21 3.94
CA ASN A 146 -16.30 5.81 3.52
C ASN A 146 -17.38 5.03 4.31
N HIS A 147 -17.58 3.76 3.96
CA HIS A 147 -18.57 2.90 4.63
C HIS A 147 -18.28 2.67 6.12
N GLU A 148 -17.04 2.87 6.56
CA GLU A 148 -16.57 2.67 7.93
C GLU A 148 -16.58 3.97 8.75
N GLY A 149 -17.12 5.07 8.21
CA GLY A 149 -17.19 6.36 8.89
C GLY A 149 -15.91 7.20 8.80
N GLY A 150 -14.86 6.70 8.13
CA GLY A 150 -13.62 7.40 7.88
C GLY A 150 -13.75 8.52 6.86
N ARG A 151 -13.13 9.68 7.13
CA ARG A 151 -13.11 10.80 6.18
C ARG A 151 -12.14 10.51 5.04
N CYS A 152 -12.62 10.72 3.83
CA CYS A 152 -11.85 10.53 2.62
C CYS A 152 -11.99 11.74 1.69
N PHE A 153 -11.03 11.85 0.78
CA PHE A 153 -11.16 12.72 -0.39
C PHE A 153 -10.79 11.99 -1.67
N GLN A 154 -11.28 12.49 -2.78
CA GLN A 154 -10.94 11.98 -4.10
C GLN A 154 -9.76 12.77 -4.66
N TYR A 155 -8.71 12.06 -5.06
CA TYR A 155 -7.59 12.63 -5.80
C TYR A 155 -7.78 12.36 -7.28
N ASP A 156 -7.76 13.43 -8.09
CA ASP A 156 -7.81 13.37 -9.55
C ASP A 156 -6.39 13.43 -10.11
N GLY A 157 -5.77 12.26 -10.13
CA GLY A 157 -4.48 12.03 -10.74
C GLY A 157 -4.28 10.54 -10.95
N ILE A 158 -3.33 10.21 -11.82
CA ILE A 158 -3.14 8.83 -12.28
C ILE A 158 -2.73 7.91 -11.11
N SER A 159 -3.52 6.87 -10.88
CA SER A 159 -3.27 5.82 -9.90
C SER A 159 -3.22 4.44 -10.57
N CYS A 160 -2.13 3.71 -10.36
CA CYS A 160 -1.90 2.34 -10.82
C CYS A 160 -1.88 1.32 -9.66
N LEU A 161 -1.76 0.02 -9.97
CA LEU A 161 -1.44 -0.99 -8.96
C LEU A 161 -0.10 -0.61 -8.31
N GLY A 162 0.12 -0.88 -7.03
CA GLY A 162 1.33 -0.43 -6.32
C GLY A 162 1.17 0.89 -5.59
N ASN A 163 0.26 1.77 -6.01
CA ASN A 163 0.15 3.10 -5.39
C ASN A 163 -0.54 3.10 -4.02
N SER A 164 -1.29 2.07 -3.67
CA SER A 164 -1.99 1.97 -2.39
C SER A 164 -1.01 1.97 -1.22
N GLY A 165 -1.34 2.74 -0.18
CA GLY A 165 -0.47 3.04 0.95
C GLY A 165 0.52 4.19 0.68
N GLY A 166 0.63 4.69 -0.55
CA GLY A 166 1.46 5.84 -0.88
C GLY A 166 0.94 7.15 -0.27
N PRO A 167 1.83 8.07 0.17
CA PRO A 167 1.42 9.34 0.74
C PRO A 167 0.94 10.32 -0.33
N ILE A 168 -0.12 11.04 -0.01
CA ILE A 168 -0.48 12.30 -0.69
C ILE A 168 0.14 13.45 0.10
N ILE A 169 0.90 14.29 -0.59
CA ILE A 169 1.69 15.39 -0.05
C ILE A 169 1.07 16.71 -0.46
N ASP A 170 0.96 17.63 0.48
CA ASP A 170 0.74 19.05 0.20
C ASP A 170 2.05 19.68 -0.32
N PRO A 171 2.11 20.17 -1.57
CA PRO A 171 3.35 20.67 -2.16
C PRO A 171 3.90 21.94 -1.48
N GLU A 172 3.05 22.71 -0.77
CA GLU A 172 3.46 23.92 -0.07
C GLU A 172 4.18 23.57 1.25
N THR A 173 3.54 22.72 2.05
CA THR A 173 4.02 22.36 3.40
C THR A 173 4.96 21.15 3.40
N LYS A 174 4.94 20.36 2.32
CA LYS A 174 5.66 19.07 2.18
C LYS A 174 5.21 18.02 3.20
N GLN A 175 4.04 18.21 3.81
CA GLN A 175 3.45 17.30 4.77
C GLN A 175 2.52 16.33 4.08
N VAL A 176 2.39 15.13 4.65
CA VAL A 176 1.38 14.16 4.24
C VAL A 176 0.01 14.70 4.62
N VAL A 177 -0.96 14.63 3.71
CA VAL A 177 -2.36 15.03 3.93
C VAL A 177 -3.34 13.86 3.89
N GLY A 178 -2.88 12.72 3.38
CA GLY A 178 -3.66 11.49 3.33
C GLY A 178 -2.89 10.34 2.72
N ILE A 179 -3.51 9.17 2.70
CA ILE A 179 -2.92 7.92 2.19
C ILE A 179 -3.82 7.35 1.10
N VAL A 180 -3.23 6.97 -0.02
CA VAL A 180 -3.96 6.33 -1.11
C VAL A 180 -4.53 5.00 -0.62
N SER A 181 -5.86 4.85 -0.67
CA SER A 181 -6.51 3.61 -0.27
C SER A 181 -6.33 2.53 -1.34
N ARG A 182 -6.71 1.29 -1.01
CA ARG A 182 -6.79 0.27 -2.05
C ARG A 182 -7.94 0.55 -3.02
N ARG A 183 -7.68 0.24 -4.28
CA ARG A 183 -8.64 0.28 -5.39
C ARG A 183 -9.87 -0.59 -5.10
N ASN A 184 -10.86 -0.06 -4.39
CA ASN A 184 -12.21 -0.62 -4.35
C ASN A 184 -13.09 0.10 -5.39
N THR A 185 -12.64 0.08 -6.64
CA THR A 185 -13.34 0.73 -7.76
C THR A 185 -14.34 -0.23 -8.40
N PRO A 186 -15.36 0.26 -9.14
CA PRO A 186 -16.20 -0.59 -9.98
C PRO A 186 -15.38 -1.53 -10.87
N VAL A 187 -14.29 -1.04 -11.45
CA VAL A 187 -13.38 -1.84 -12.30
C VAL A 187 -12.74 -3.00 -11.52
N SER A 188 -12.29 -2.77 -10.28
CA SER A 188 -11.73 -3.84 -9.45
C SER A 188 -12.75 -4.94 -9.13
N ARG A 189 -14.02 -4.56 -8.92
CA ARG A 189 -15.12 -5.50 -8.68
C ARG A 189 -15.45 -6.32 -9.92
N SER A 190 -15.55 -5.67 -11.08
CA SER A 190 -15.76 -6.35 -12.37
C SER A 190 -14.62 -7.30 -12.73
N TYR A 191 -13.38 -6.91 -12.48
CA TYR A 191 -12.23 -7.80 -12.66
C TYR A 191 -12.30 -9.02 -11.75
N LYS A 192 -12.59 -8.83 -10.45
CA LYS A 192 -12.74 -9.94 -9.50
C LYS A 192 -13.81 -10.92 -9.96
N GLN A 193 -14.99 -10.39 -10.34
CA GLN A 193 -16.09 -11.20 -10.87
C GLN A 193 -15.68 -12.00 -12.13
N LEU A 194 -14.95 -11.38 -13.06
CA LEU A 194 -14.43 -12.06 -14.24
C LEU A 194 -13.48 -13.23 -13.87
N VAL A 195 -12.54 -12.99 -12.96
CA VAL A 195 -11.59 -14.01 -12.49
C VAL A 195 -12.31 -15.16 -11.77
N ASP A 196 -13.34 -14.84 -10.98
CA ASP A 196 -14.14 -15.83 -10.25
C ASP A 196 -14.91 -16.73 -11.24
N ILE A 197 -15.55 -16.15 -12.26
CA ILE A 197 -16.23 -16.90 -13.34
C ILE A 197 -15.26 -17.83 -14.08
N ILE A 198 -14.10 -17.30 -14.49
CA ILE A 198 -13.09 -18.11 -15.20
C ILE A 198 -12.58 -19.25 -14.33
N THR A 199 -12.37 -19.00 -13.03
CA THR A 199 -11.91 -20.03 -12.09
C THR A 199 -12.96 -21.12 -11.90
N ALA A 200 -14.23 -20.75 -11.71
CA ALA A 200 -15.33 -21.71 -11.63
C ALA A 200 -15.43 -22.57 -12.91
N ASN A 201 -15.27 -21.96 -14.10
CA ASN A 201 -15.27 -22.71 -15.36
C ASN A 201 -14.12 -23.72 -15.45
N ILE A 202 -12.90 -23.33 -15.05
CA ILE A 202 -11.75 -24.24 -15.00
C ILE A 202 -12.03 -25.42 -14.06
N ASP A 203 -12.60 -25.14 -12.88
CA ASP A 203 -12.89 -26.16 -11.88
C ASP A 203 -13.95 -27.16 -12.39
N GLU A 204 -15.03 -26.70 -13.04
CA GLU A 204 -16.03 -27.60 -13.63
C GLU A 204 -15.49 -28.42 -14.80
N LEU A 205 -14.72 -27.80 -15.71
CA LEU A 205 -14.10 -28.51 -16.84
C LEU A 205 -13.11 -29.57 -16.35
N SER A 206 -12.32 -29.26 -15.33
CA SER A 206 -11.33 -30.19 -14.78
C SER A 206 -11.96 -31.48 -14.21
N LYS A 207 -13.21 -31.44 -13.76
CA LYS A 207 -13.93 -32.63 -13.24
C LYS A 207 -14.28 -33.65 -14.33
N ILE A 208 -14.46 -33.20 -15.57
CA ILE A 208 -14.84 -34.05 -16.72
C ILE A 208 -13.68 -34.30 -17.68
N GLN A 209 -12.49 -33.82 -17.34
CA GLN A 209 -11.28 -34.03 -18.12
C GLN A 209 -10.98 -35.54 -18.24
N GLY A 210 -10.61 -35.98 -19.44
CA GLY A 210 -10.33 -37.38 -19.74
C GLY A 210 -11.56 -38.27 -19.94
N VAL A 211 -12.77 -37.78 -19.66
CA VAL A 211 -14.04 -38.53 -19.87
C VAL A 211 -14.43 -38.55 -21.34
N VAL A 212 -14.30 -37.41 -22.02
CA VAL A 212 -14.59 -37.28 -23.46
C VAL A 212 -13.28 -37.22 -24.22
N LYS A 213 -13.07 -38.16 -25.15
CA LYS A 213 -11.91 -38.18 -26.06
C LYS A 213 -12.38 -38.25 -27.51
N TYR A 214 -11.74 -37.48 -28.37
CA TYR A 214 -11.94 -37.53 -29.82
C TYR A 214 -10.61 -37.90 -30.47
N GLY A 215 -10.43 -39.19 -30.74
CA GLY A 215 -9.11 -39.74 -31.05
C GLY A 215 -8.16 -39.59 -29.85
N ASP A 216 -6.97 -39.06 -30.09
CA ASP A 216 -5.95 -38.80 -29.05
C ASP A 216 -6.12 -37.43 -28.36
N VAL A 217 -7.14 -36.66 -28.74
CA VAL A 217 -7.37 -35.31 -28.21
C VAL A 217 -8.48 -35.33 -27.17
N ASP A 218 -8.18 -34.72 -26.02
CA ASP A 218 -9.16 -34.37 -25.00
C ASP A 218 -9.56 -32.89 -25.19
N PRO A 219 -10.75 -32.61 -25.78
CA PRO A 219 -11.17 -31.23 -26.02
C PRO A 219 -11.36 -30.43 -24.74
N ILE A 220 -11.60 -31.08 -23.60
CA ILE A 220 -11.73 -30.42 -22.30
C ILE A 220 -10.40 -29.80 -21.87
N GLN A 221 -9.27 -30.48 -22.13
CA GLN A 221 -7.94 -29.93 -21.86
C GLN A 221 -7.68 -28.63 -22.64
N VAL A 222 -8.11 -28.60 -23.90
CA VAL A 222 -7.99 -27.39 -24.74
C VAL A 222 -8.80 -26.24 -24.15
N LEU A 223 -10.02 -26.51 -23.67
CA LEU A 223 -10.86 -25.50 -23.02
C LEU A 223 -10.26 -25.00 -21.69
N VAL A 224 -9.73 -25.91 -20.86
CA VAL A 224 -9.04 -25.54 -19.60
C VAL A 224 -7.81 -24.66 -19.89
N ALA A 225 -7.02 -25.02 -20.89
CA ALA A 225 -5.87 -24.23 -21.32
C ALA A 225 -6.29 -22.84 -21.81
N ASN A 226 -7.35 -22.75 -22.62
CA ASN A 226 -7.89 -21.48 -23.10
C ASN A 226 -8.39 -20.58 -21.95
N GLN A 227 -9.18 -21.12 -21.02
CA GLN A 227 -9.64 -20.38 -19.85
C GLN A 227 -8.46 -19.87 -19.00
N SER A 228 -7.41 -20.69 -18.84
CA SER A 228 -6.20 -20.31 -18.12
C SER A 228 -5.45 -19.15 -18.80
N GLN A 229 -5.38 -19.15 -20.13
CA GLN A 229 -4.81 -18.04 -20.92
C GLN A 229 -5.64 -16.76 -20.77
N ILE A 230 -6.97 -16.85 -20.83
CA ILE A 230 -7.87 -15.69 -20.62
C ILE A 230 -7.68 -15.12 -19.22
N LYS A 231 -7.58 -15.97 -18.19
CA LYS A 231 -7.30 -15.56 -16.81
C LYS A 231 -5.97 -14.80 -16.72
N GLN A 232 -4.92 -15.29 -17.38
CA GLN A 232 -3.62 -14.62 -17.41
C GLN A 232 -3.70 -13.26 -18.10
N LEU A 233 -4.40 -13.17 -19.24
CA LEU A 233 -4.60 -11.92 -19.95
C LEU A 233 -5.39 -10.91 -19.11
N ALA A 234 -6.48 -11.34 -18.47
CA ALA A 234 -7.27 -10.50 -17.57
C ALA A 234 -6.43 -9.95 -16.41
N ASN A 235 -5.59 -10.79 -15.79
CA ASN A 235 -4.66 -10.36 -14.74
C ASN A 235 -3.69 -9.29 -15.25
N ASN A 236 -3.14 -9.45 -16.45
CA ASN A 236 -2.22 -8.47 -17.04
C ASN A 236 -2.92 -7.13 -17.33
N ILE A 237 -4.11 -7.17 -17.95
CA ILE A 237 -4.89 -5.96 -18.22
C ILE A 237 -5.17 -5.21 -16.92
N TYR A 238 -5.63 -5.90 -15.88
CA TYR A 238 -5.92 -5.28 -14.60
C TYR A 238 -4.68 -4.69 -13.92
N ARG A 239 -3.56 -5.43 -13.93
CA ARG A 239 -2.28 -4.99 -13.33
C ARG A 239 -1.75 -3.69 -13.96
N TYR A 240 -1.85 -3.56 -15.29
CA TYR A 240 -1.33 -2.41 -16.03
C TYR A 240 -2.36 -1.32 -16.32
N SER A 241 -3.60 -1.48 -15.85
CA SER A 241 -4.63 -0.44 -15.98
C SER A 241 -4.39 0.72 -15.01
N ALA A 242 -4.41 1.93 -15.54
CA ALA A 242 -4.34 3.17 -14.79
C ALA A 242 -5.74 3.79 -14.61
N PHE A 243 -5.96 4.48 -13.48
CA PHE A 243 -7.22 5.16 -13.18
C PHE A 243 -6.99 6.64 -12.93
N GLY A 244 -7.87 7.50 -13.45
CA GLY A 244 -7.77 8.95 -13.28
C GLY A 244 -8.18 9.44 -11.89
N THR A 245 -8.97 8.66 -11.15
CA THR A 245 -9.40 9.04 -9.80
C THR A 245 -9.13 7.93 -8.79
N THR A 246 -8.72 8.34 -7.58
CA THR A 246 -8.47 7.42 -6.48
C THR A 246 -8.98 7.99 -5.17
N GLN A 247 -9.31 7.09 -4.24
CA GLN A 247 -9.76 7.47 -2.91
C GLN A 247 -8.55 7.60 -1.98
N VAL A 248 -8.58 8.63 -1.14
CA VAL A 248 -7.51 8.93 -0.19
C VAL A 248 -8.11 9.00 1.20
N VAL A 249 -7.55 8.22 2.13
CA VAL A 249 -7.93 8.24 3.55
C VAL A 249 -7.25 9.43 4.21
N MET A 250 -8.03 10.24 4.94
CA MET A 250 -7.49 11.36 5.71
C MET A 250 -6.78 10.89 6.98
N LEU A 251 -5.87 11.73 7.48
CA LEU A 251 -4.97 11.38 8.59
C LEU A 251 -5.60 11.44 10.00
N ASP A 252 -6.93 11.46 10.13
CA ASP A 252 -7.60 11.64 11.42
C ASP A 252 -7.15 10.62 12.46
N GLN A 253 -7.35 9.35 12.15
CA GLN A 253 -7.06 8.23 13.05
C GLN A 253 -5.55 7.98 13.16
N ILE A 254 -4.80 8.22 12.08
CA ILE A 254 -3.32 8.08 12.06
C ILE A 254 -2.69 9.08 13.03
N LEU A 255 -3.13 10.34 13.00
CA LEU A 255 -2.64 11.35 13.92
C LEU A 255 -3.05 11.06 15.37
N SER A 256 -4.25 10.53 15.60
CA SER A 256 -4.64 10.10 16.94
C SER A 256 -3.68 9.05 17.51
N TYR A 257 -3.25 8.07 16.70
CA TYR A 257 -2.26 7.07 17.12
C TYR A 257 -0.92 7.70 17.52
N PHE A 258 -0.33 8.52 16.64
CA PHE A 258 0.97 9.14 16.94
C PHE A 258 0.90 10.12 18.11
N ASN A 259 -0.21 10.86 18.26
CA ASN A 259 -0.39 11.77 19.39
C ASN A 259 -0.55 11.03 20.72
N GLN A 260 -1.30 9.93 20.76
CA GLN A 260 -1.47 9.12 21.98
C GLN A 260 -0.15 8.50 22.43
N ASN A 261 0.64 7.97 21.50
CA ASN A 261 1.95 7.40 21.83
C ASN A 261 2.93 8.46 22.33
N THR A 262 2.90 9.67 21.76
CA THR A 262 3.73 10.80 22.23
C THR A 262 3.40 11.17 23.69
N VAL A 263 2.13 11.09 24.09
CA VAL A 263 1.71 11.34 25.48
C VAL A 263 2.19 10.23 26.42
N ILE A 264 2.20 8.97 25.98
CA ILE A 264 2.67 7.84 26.79
C ILE A 264 4.19 7.90 26.98
N GLU A 265 4.95 8.19 25.92
CA GLU A 265 6.40 8.33 25.97
C GLU A 265 6.84 9.49 26.87
N SER A 266 6.18 10.65 26.77
CA SER A 266 6.47 11.81 27.63
C SER A 266 6.15 11.56 29.11
N CYS A 267 5.07 10.84 29.42
CA CYS A 267 4.78 10.40 30.80
C CYS A 267 5.88 9.45 31.33
N ASN A 268 6.33 8.49 30.53
CA ASN A 268 7.37 7.55 30.94
C ASN A 268 8.73 8.24 31.20
N ASP A 269 9.10 9.22 30.36
CA ASP A 269 10.33 10.00 30.55
C ASP A 269 10.28 10.92 31.77
N MET A 270 9.11 11.46 32.11
CA MET A 270 8.91 12.24 33.34
C MET A 270 9.07 11.36 34.58
N VAL A 271 8.44 10.18 34.59
CA VAL A 271 8.57 9.21 35.70
C VAL A 271 10.01 8.73 35.85
N LYS A 272 10.72 8.49 34.74
CA LYS A 272 12.12 8.07 34.78
C LYS A 272 13.05 9.14 35.34
N LYS A 273 12.86 10.41 34.95
CA LYS A 273 13.60 11.56 35.52
C LYS A 273 13.29 11.76 37.00
N GLU A 274 12.05 11.55 37.43
CA GLU A 274 11.64 11.65 38.82
C GLU A 274 12.24 10.52 39.68
N TYR A 275 12.36 9.30 39.13
CA TYR A 275 13.07 8.20 39.77
C TYR A 275 14.59 8.46 39.88
N ASP A 276 15.22 8.96 38.82
CA ASP A 276 16.67 9.23 38.81
C ASP A 276 17.06 10.38 39.77
N LEU A 277 16.18 11.36 39.98
CA LEU A 277 16.38 12.46 40.94
C LEU A 277 16.21 12.02 42.40
N ASN A 278 15.47 10.94 42.67
CA ASN A 278 15.23 10.41 44.01
C ASN A 278 16.28 9.36 44.44
N LEU A 279 17.19 8.98 43.54
CA LEU A 279 18.28 8.02 43.77
C LEU A 279 19.66 8.68 43.86
N SER A 280 19.73 10.01 43.71
CA SER A 280 20.92 10.86 43.89
C SER A 280 20.84 11.69 45.17
#